data_AF-A0A327S632-F1
#
_entry.id   AF-A0A327S632-F1
#
_cell.length_a   1.000
_cell.length_b   1.000
_cell.length_c   1.000
_cell.angle_alpha   90.00
_cell.angle_beta   90.00
_cell.angle_gamma   90.00
#
_symmetry.space_group_name_H-M   'P 1'
#
loop_
_entity.id
_entity.type
_entity.pdbx_description
1 polymer ?
#
loop_
_entity_poly.entity_id
_entity_poly.type
_entity_poly.pdbx_seq_one_letter_code
_entity_poly.pdbx_strand_id
1 'polypeptide(L)' 'MRKIVLLIHITLDGFAAGPNGEMDWIHINEEMFDYIGEQTNLADTALYGRVTYQMMENYWPAAAGKPGASKHDIEHST' A
#
# COMPACT_ATOMS: atom_id res chain seq x y z
N MET A 1 24.98 -4.21 5.63
CA MET A 1 24.39 -3.22 4.68
C MET A 1 22.91 -3.51 4.57
N ARG A 2 22.04 -2.49 4.66
CA ARG A 2 20.59 -2.67 4.50
C ARG A 2 20.25 -2.76 3.00
N LYS A 3 19.22 -3.53 2.64
CA LYS A 3 18.75 -3.63 1.26
C LYS A 3 17.78 -2.51 0.94
N ILE A 4 17.83 -2.01 -0.29
CA ILE A 4 16.77 -1.19 -0.88
C ILE A 4 15.85 -2.17 -1.62
N VAL A 5 14.56 -2.14 -1.27
CA VAL A 5 13.53 -3.03 -1.83
C VAL A 5 12.48 -2.16 -2.51
N LEU A 6 12.06 -2.58 -3.70
CA LEU A 6 10.93 -2.00 -4.41
C LEU A 6 9.75 -2.97 -4.31
N LEU A 7 8.65 -2.50 -3.74
CA LEU A 7 7.38 -3.24 -3.67
C LEU A 7 6.32 -2.38 -4.36
N ILE A 8 5.81 -2.84 -5.50
CA ILE A 8 4.92 -2.05 -6.37
C ILE A 8 3.96 -2.97 -7.14
N HIS A 9 2.72 -2.51 -7.34
CA HIS A 9 1.82 -3.08 -8.34
C HIS A 9 2.02 -2.38 -9.68
N ILE A 10 2.12 -3.17 -10.75
CA ILE A 10 2.29 -2.68 -12.10
C ILE A 10 1.42 -3.49 -13.07
N THR A 11 0.83 -2.84 -14.06
CA THR A 11 0.13 -3.51 -15.14
C THR A 11 1.12 -4.30 -16.00
N LEU A 12 0.61 -5.25 -16.80
CA LEU A 12 1.44 -6.06 -17.69
C LEU A 12 2.21 -5.22 -18.73
N ASP A 13 1.63 -4.09 -19.14
CA ASP A 13 2.20 -3.12 -20.07
C ASP A 13 3.01 -1.99 -19.39
N GLY A 14 3.22 -2.07 -18.07
CA GLY A 14 4.24 -1.27 -17.38
C GLY A 14 3.76 0.02 -16.72
N PHE A 15 2.47 0.15 -16.38
CA PHE A 15 1.91 1.32 -15.72
C PHE A 15 1.60 1.06 -14.24
N ALA A 16 1.93 2.03 -13.37
CA ALA A 16 1.71 1.93 -11.93
C ALA A 16 0.39 2.59 -11.46
N ALA A 17 -0.27 3.36 -12.33
CA ALA A 17 -1.52 4.04 -12.04
C ALA A 17 -2.26 4.40 -13.34
N GLY A 18 -3.55 4.70 -13.24
CA GLY A 18 -4.33 5.27 -14.33
C GLY A 18 -3.94 6.71 -14.67
N PRO A 19 -4.50 7.30 -15.75
CA PRO A 19 -4.14 8.64 -16.24
C PRO A 19 -4.29 9.78 -15.21
N ASN A 20 -5.15 9.62 -14.21
CA ASN A 20 -5.37 10.58 -13.13
C ASN A 20 -4.89 10.07 -11.76
N GLY A 21 -4.08 9.01 -11.73
CA GLY A 21 -3.57 8.42 -10.49
C GLY A 21 -4.47 7.32 -9.90
N GLU A 22 -5.39 6.78 -10.68
CA GLU A 22 -6.31 5.73 -10.24
C GLU A 22 -5.58 4.41 -9.92
N MET A 23 -6.04 3.73 -8.88
CA MET A 23 -5.54 2.44 -8.39
C MET A 23 -6.66 1.39 -8.27
N ASP A 24 -7.84 1.67 -8.80
CA ASP A 24 -9.04 0.82 -8.78
C ASP A 24 -8.88 -0.51 -9.55
N TRP A 25 -7.88 -0.59 -10.43
CA TRP A 25 -7.49 -1.81 -11.13
C TRP A 25 -6.70 -2.79 -10.26
N ILE A 26 -6.18 -2.36 -9.11
CA ILE A 26 -5.43 -3.21 -8.18
C ILE A 26 -6.42 -4.09 -7.42
N HIS A 27 -6.28 -5.41 -7.55
CA HIS A 27 -7.10 -6.38 -6.84
C HIS A 27 -6.26 -7.07 -5.78
N ILE A 28 -6.59 -6.88 -4.50
CA ILE A 28 -5.90 -7.50 -3.37
C ILE A 28 -6.80 -8.58 -2.75
N ASN A 29 -6.27 -9.78 -2.60
CA ASN A 29 -6.87 -10.86 -1.82
C ASN A 29 -6.13 -11.03 -0.48
N GLU A 30 -6.67 -11.86 0.40
CA GLU A 30 -6.13 -12.06 1.76
C GLU A 30 -4.69 -12.57 1.75
N GLU A 31 -4.39 -13.57 0.90
CA GLU A 31 -3.02 -14.12 0.77
C GLU A 31 -2.01 -13.06 0.32
N MET A 32 -2.36 -12.24 -0.67
CA MET A 32 -1.48 -11.19 -1.15
C MET A 32 -1.28 -10.10 -0.09
N PHE A 33 -2.31 -9.80 0.70
CA PHE A 33 -2.15 -8.87 1.81
C PHE A 33 -1.20 -9.39 2.87
N ASP A 34 -1.38 -10.63 3.33
CA ASP A 34 -0.50 -11.23 4.34
C ASP A 34 0.97 -11.22 3.84
N TYR A 35 1.20 -11.55 2.56
CA TYR A 35 2.52 -11.46 1.94
C TYR A 35 3.09 -10.02 1.95
N ILE A 36 2.30 -9.02 1.53
CA ILE A 36 2.74 -7.61 1.52
C ILE A 36 3.02 -7.11 2.94
N GLY A 37 2.20 -7.50 3.92
CA GLY A 37 2.39 -7.20 5.33
C GLY A 37 3.70 -7.77 5.85
N GLU A 38 3.99 -9.05 5.57
CA GLU A 38 5.28 -9.66 5.89
C GLU A 38 6.45 -8.92 5.26
N GLN A 39 6.38 -8.55 3.97
CA GLN A 39 7.46 -7.81 3.31
C GLN A 39 7.67 -6.42 3.93
N THR A 40 6.58 -5.74 4.27
CA THR A 40 6.63 -4.39 4.87
C THR A 40 7.21 -4.43 6.28
N ASN A 41 6.86 -5.45 7.08
CA ASN A 41 7.37 -5.64 8.43
C ASN A 41 8.89 -5.93 8.51
N LEU A 42 9.52 -6.34 7.40
CA LEU A 42 10.97 -6.49 7.31
C LEU A 42 11.70 -5.15 7.17
N ALA A 43 10.98 -4.07 6.84
CA ALA A 43 11.51 -2.73 6.71
C ALA A 43 11.17 -1.88 7.95
N ASP A 44 12.07 -0.97 8.32
CA ASP A 44 11.80 0.05 9.36
C ASP A 44 11.64 1.45 8.77
N THR A 45 11.75 1.58 7.45
CA THR A 45 11.73 2.86 6.74
C THR A 45 11.00 2.67 5.40
N ALA A 46 9.95 3.45 5.18
CA ALA A 46 9.28 3.57 3.89
C ALA A 46 9.72 4.87 3.19
N LEU A 47 9.91 4.82 1.87
CA LEU A 47 10.27 5.98 1.05
C LEU A 47 9.21 6.21 0.00
N TYR A 48 8.59 7.39 0.02
CA TYR A 48 7.54 7.77 -0.92
C TYR A 48 7.88 9.07 -1.64
N GLY A 49 7.48 9.16 -2.91
CA GLY A 49 7.37 10.46 -3.59
C GLY A 49 6.19 11.26 -3.02
N ARG A 50 6.18 12.59 -3.23
CA ARG A 50 5.16 13.52 -2.70
C ARG A 50 3.72 13.04 -2.94
N VAL A 51 3.41 12.59 -4.16
CA VAL A 51 2.04 12.20 -4.53
C VAL A 51 1.60 10.95 -3.77
N THR A 52 2.43 9.90 -3.74
CA THR A 52 2.17 8.68 -2.98
C THR A 52 2.06 8.97 -1.48
N TYR A 53 2.95 9.81 -0.93
CA TYR A 53 2.86 10.21 0.47
C TYR A 53 1.51 10.85 0.80
N GLN A 54 1.03 11.78 -0.04
CA GLN A 54 -0.28 12.41 0.16
C GLN A 54 -1.43 11.40 0.06
N MET A 55 -1.36 10.42 -0.84
CA MET A 55 -2.35 9.34 -0.91
C MET A 55 -2.40 8.52 0.38
N MET A 56 -1.22 8.15 0.91
CA MET A 56 -1.13 7.38 2.15
C MET A 56 -1.67 8.17 3.34
N GLU A 57 -1.22 9.42 3.51
CA GLU A 57 -1.63 10.31 4.59
C GLU A 57 -3.13 10.63 4.58
N ASN A 58 -3.74 10.72 3.40
CA ASN A 58 -5.16 11.02 3.29
C ASN A 58 -6.07 9.81 3.64
N TYR A 59 -5.59 8.58 3.47
CA TYR A 59 -6.40 7.38 3.66
C TYR A 59 -6.13 6.69 5.00
N TRP A 60 -4.87 6.36 5.27
CA TRP A 60 -4.49 5.41 6.32
C TRP A 60 -4.70 5.89 7.76
N PRO A 61 -4.41 7.14 8.13
CA PRO A 61 -4.63 7.60 9.52
C PRO A 61 -6.06 7.44 10.03
N ALA A 62 -7.05 7.34 9.13
CA ALA A 62 -8.46 7.17 9.46
C ALA A 62 -9.02 5.78 9.12
N ALA A 63 -8.28 4.90 8.44
CA ALA A 63 -8.85 3.69 7.85
C ALA A 63 -9.32 2.68 8.90
N ALA A 64 -8.54 2.45 9.97
CA ALA A 64 -8.93 1.59 11.10
C ALA A 64 -10.22 2.06 11.83
N GLY A 65 -10.55 3.35 11.77
CA GLY A 65 -11.72 3.93 12.45
C GLY A 65 -13.02 3.86 11.64
N LYS A 66 -12.99 3.38 10.39
CA LYS A 66 -14.18 3.36 9.53
C LYS A 66 -15.13 2.22 9.92
N PRO A 67 -16.46 2.41 9.80
CA PRO A 67 -17.42 1.33 9.98
C PRO A 67 -17.13 0.17 9.01
N GLY A 68 -16.98 -1.05 9.54
CA GLY A 68 -16.65 -2.23 8.73
C GLY A 68 -15.19 -2.29 8.27
N ALA A 69 -14.28 -1.59 8.94
CA ALA A 69 -12.84 -1.70 8.68
C ALA A 69 -12.39 -3.17 8.63
N SER A 70 -11.70 -3.52 7.55
CA SER A 70 -11.15 -4.86 7.37
C SER A 70 -9.95 -5.09 8.30
N LYS A 71 -9.52 -6.35 8.46
CA LYS A 71 -8.24 -6.69 9.12
C LYS A 71 -7.09 -5.84 8.55
N HIS A 72 -7.07 -5.72 7.22
CA HIS A 72 -6.10 -4.91 6.48
C HIS A 72 -6.12 -3.43 6.88
N ASP A 73 -7.30 -2.83 6.94
CA ASP A 73 -7.44 -1.43 7.34
C ASP A 73 -6.93 -1.21 8.77
N ILE A 74 -7.15 -2.15 9.66
CA ILE A 74 -6.73 -2.05 11.06
C ILE A 74 -5.21 -2.20 11.19
N GLU A 75 -4.65 -3.28 10.65
CA GLU A 75 -3.24 -3.63 10.84
C GLU A 75 -2.27 -2.66 10.16
N HIS A 76 -2.64 -2.08 9.02
CA HIS A 76 -1.76 -1.17 8.29
C HIS A 76 -1.88 0.29 8.75
N SER A 77 -2.95 0.64 9.49
CA SER A 77 -3.12 2.01 10.03
C SER A 77 -2.45 2.25 11.38
N THR A 78 -1.92 1.20 12.01
CA THR A 78 -1.31 1.23 13.36
C THR A 78 0.19 1.02 13.31
#